data_AF-A0A0W8DQA8-F1
#
_entry.id   AF-A0A0W8DQA8-F1
#
_cell.length_a   1.000
_cell.length_b   1.000
_cell.length_c   1.000
_cell.angle_alpha   90.00
_cell.angle_beta   90.00
_cell.angle_gamma   90.00
#
_symmetry.space_group_name_H-M   'P 1'
#
loop_
_entity.id
_entity.type
_entity.pdbx_description
1 polymer ?
#
loop_
_entity_poly.entity_id
_entity_poly.type
_entity_poly.pdbx_seq_one_letter_code
_entity_poly.pdbx_strand_id
1 'polypeptide(L)'
;MVFFIALAITLAVLSTSSSAFSFSSLFDESSTREGTVVDSSSSGSADLSDGSDIKPRQPLLGAEDWFLTEDEITDSRGGIPRDGMAVYTTGNKITSYTVSDEFFNAVYDDLSTTKEGDRVMLAAWMAALIPFKPDVDSTGKKTGFKEVFTGVVERGGSVNILAWANIGVGYTSYILKARDAINSIAPSPINGAKAAFIFDDRLPKALSSHHQKNMVIAANRSSNPHEQPVAYVGGIDLANDRWDTIYHNVTAIRDAGHITFREKGWMDGHIRIHGPAAKDVANNFLDRWNSDYLPCQSLEDDLLDFKNPKYEHLPRLDYVSSNTTAKIGKQSVQVVRTFSCLYDHYKEFAPRGETSLFQAHIKAIKNTKNFIYIEDQYFVLVPELLDAIMEVMPKIQRLIVIANEETGPFTNAGYIEYLYQMVQPIRAKCPNKLKLYTTRPDRKIYIHSKIMIIDDVFLTIGSANWNRRSMTSDSELNADVVDTETVKSPDGVTVGKIPRDFRIRKFVEMTGLTYEELDAMTFIEAADKLPYAVDEESWFMDNLEIEFHSYFFAITDAIRKVSDPQDTCTYSGSSSTKETE
;
A
#
# COMPACT_ATOMS: atom_id res chain seq x y z
N MET A 1 8.09 13.66 27.58
CA MET A 1 7.55 14.02 26.25
C MET A 1 8.23 15.25 25.63
N VAL A 2 8.43 16.35 26.37
CA VAL A 2 9.11 17.58 25.88
C VAL A 2 10.53 17.32 25.34
N PHE A 3 11.27 16.36 25.91
CA PHE A 3 12.63 16.03 25.47
C PHE A 3 12.72 15.24 24.15
N PHE A 4 11.70 14.44 23.82
CA PHE A 4 11.66 13.65 22.57
C PHE A 4 11.10 14.46 21.39
N ILE A 5 10.15 15.35 21.66
CA ILE A 5 9.65 16.34 20.67
C ILE A 5 10.79 17.32 20.30
N ALA A 6 11.64 17.69 21.26
CA ALA A 6 12.80 18.54 20.99
C ALA A 6 13.83 17.86 20.06
N LEU A 7 14.02 16.54 20.16
CA LEU A 7 14.98 15.79 19.34
C LEU A 7 14.50 15.62 17.88
N ALA A 8 13.20 15.36 17.69
CA ALA A 8 12.60 15.30 16.35
C ALA A 8 12.59 16.68 15.66
N ILE A 9 12.39 17.77 16.42
CA ILE A 9 12.46 19.14 15.89
C ILE A 9 13.90 19.58 15.60
N THR A 10 14.90 19.14 16.38
CA THR A 10 16.31 19.50 16.10
C THR A 10 16.86 18.81 14.85
N LEU A 11 16.38 17.61 14.51
CA LEU A 11 16.76 16.93 13.27
C LEU A 11 16.07 17.52 12.02
N ALA A 12 14.95 18.23 12.17
CA ALA A 12 14.21 18.83 11.05
C ALA A 12 14.65 20.27 10.69
N VAL A 13 15.41 20.96 11.56
CA VAL A 13 15.74 22.39 11.38
C VAL A 13 17.17 22.64 10.88
N LEU A 14 18.05 21.64 10.84
CA LEU A 14 19.40 21.79 10.29
C LEU A 14 19.46 21.43 8.81
N SER A 15 18.79 22.24 7.98
CA SER A 15 19.19 22.41 6.59
C SER A 15 20.31 23.46 6.53
N THR A 16 21.55 23.07 6.25
CA THR A 16 22.48 23.81 5.37
C THR A 16 23.86 23.15 5.21
N SER A 17 24.30 23.14 3.94
CA SER A 17 25.66 23.18 3.38
C SER A 17 26.73 22.17 3.82
N SER A 18 27.21 21.43 2.81
CA SER A 18 28.47 20.69 2.73
C SER A 18 29.62 21.29 3.55
N SER A 19 30.25 20.45 4.36
CA SER A 19 31.64 20.59 4.78
C SER A 19 32.14 19.21 5.21
N ALA A 20 33.04 18.64 4.41
CA ALA A 20 33.76 17.43 4.75
C ALA A 20 34.61 17.66 6.00
N PHE A 21 34.37 16.91 7.06
CA PHE A 21 35.27 16.81 8.22
C PHE A 21 36.01 15.48 8.16
N SER A 22 37.33 15.57 7.99
CA SER A 22 38.27 14.46 8.13
C SER A 22 38.55 14.22 9.62
N PHE A 23 38.20 13.06 10.14
CA PHE A 23 38.63 12.60 11.47
C PHE A 23 39.57 11.40 11.30
N SER A 24 40.87 11.67 11.33
CA SER A 24 41.94 10.67 11.29
C SER A 24 42.63 10.47 12.64
N SER A 25 41.95 10.71 13.78
CA SER A 25 42.62 10.62 15.09
C SER A 25 41.74 10.21 16.28
N LEU A 26 40.70 9.39 16.05
CA LEU A 26 39.91 8.80 17.13
C LEU A 26 39.74 7.30 16.91
N PHE A 27 40.87 6.59 16.85
CA PHE A 27 40.91 5.14 16.98
C PHE A 27 41.99 4.79 17.99
N ASP A 28 41.57 4.59 19.24
CA ASP A 28 42.16 3.59 20.11
C ASP A 28 41.13 3.27 21.21
N GLU A 29 40.35 2.23 20.99
CA GLU A 29 40.02 1.22 22.00
C GLU A 29 39.09 0.17 21.40
N SER A 30 39.63 -1.04 21.36
CA SER A 30 39.01 -2.27 20.91
C SER A 30 37.82 -2.67 21.78
N SER A 31 36.64 -2.80 21.17
CA SER A 31 35.70 -3.86 21.55
C SER A 31 35.16 -4.51 20.28
N THR A 32 35.63 -5.72 20.06
CA THR A 32 35.25 -6.60 18.96
C THR A 32 33.76 -6.90 19.05
N ARG A 33 32.97 -6.36 18.11
CA ARG A 33 31.72 -7.00 17.72
C ARG A 33 32.09 -8.19 16.84
N GLU A 34 31.84 -9.40 17.33
CA GLU A 34 31.49 -10.52 16.45
C GLU A 34 30.17 -10.15 15.78
N GLY A 35 30.25 -9.28 14.77
CA GLY A 35 29.27 -9.33 13.70
C GLY A 35 29.55 -10.63 12.97
N THR A 36 28.53 -11.45 12.78
CA THR A 36 28.44 -12.29 11.60
C THR A 36 28.58 -11.37 10.39
N VAL A 37 29.82 -11.08 10.02
CA VAL A 37 30.20 -10.92 8.63
C VAL A 37 29.66 -12.18 8.00
N VAL A 38 28.61 -12.05 7.20
CA VAL A 38 28.29 -13.08 6.22
C VAL A 38 29.57 -13.21 5.42
N ASP A 39 30.34 -14.24 5.74
CA ASP A 39 31.54 -14.61 5.03
C ASP A 39 31.10 -14.75 3.57
N SER A 40 31.57 -13.84 2.72
CA SER A 40 31.27 -13.80 1.29
C SER A 40 31.98 -14.92 0.53
N SER A 41 32.19 -16.06 1.19
CA SER A 41 32.85 -17.25 0.69
C SER A 41 31.91 -18.19 -0.09
N SER A 42 30.69 -17.74 -0.46
CA SER A 42 30.00 -18.33 -1.62
C SER A 42 30.53 -17.71 -2.92
N SER A 43 31.69 -18.22 -3.35
CA SER A 43 32.37 -17.94 -4.61
C SER A 43 31.60 -18.46 -5.85
N GLY A 44 30.29 -18.27 -5.89
CA GLY A 44 29.52 -18.46 -7.12
C GLY A 44 29.67 -17.21 -7.98
N SER A 45 30.26 -17.34 -9.17
CA SER A 45 30.34 -16.25 -10.15
C SER A 45 29.00 -15.53 -10.32
N ALA A 46 29.05 -14.21 -10.54
CA ALA A 46 27.88 -13.43 -10.88
C ALA A 46 27.22 -13.99 -12.15
N ASP A 47 25.89 -14.06 -12.15
CA ASP A 47 25.11 -14.39 -13.34
C ASP A 47 24.97 -13.13 -14.20
N LEU A 48 25.70 -13.10 -15.31
CA LEU A 48 25.73 -11.97 -16.24
C LEU A 48 24.66 -12.03 -17.33
N SER A 49 23.80 -13.06 -17.33
CA SER A 49 22.60 -13.09 -18.18
C SER A 49 21.78 -11.82 -17.96
N ASP A 50 21.30 -11.20 -19.04
CA ASP A 50 20.29 -10.13 -18.98
C ASP A 50 18.85 -10.68 -18.94
N GLY A 51 18.70 -11.99 -19.07
CA GLY A 51 17.43 -12.72 -19.00
C GLY A 51 16.81 -13.00 -20.36
N SER A 52 17.37 -12.46 -21.45
CA SER A 52 16.88 -12.69 -22.82
C SER A 52 17.08 -14.13 -23.30
N ASP A 53 18.04 -14.85 -22.72
CA ASP A 53 18.33 -16.27 -22.99
C ASP A 53 17.38 -17.22 -22.22
N ILE A 54 16.68 -16.73 -21.20
CA ILE A 54 15.75 -17.51 -20.40
C ILE A 54 14.42 -17.63 -21.13
N LYS A 55 14.08 -18.86 -21.52
CA LYS A 55 12.81 -19.16 -22.19
C LYS A 55 11.63 -18.99 -21.22
N PRO A 56 10.57 -18.26 -21.61
CA PRO A 56 9.34 -18.17 -20.85
C PRO A 56 8.75 -19.55 -20.53
N ARG A 57 8.29 -19.73 -19.30
CA ARG A 57 7.67 -20.94 -18.76
C ARG A 57 6.22 -20.64 -18.41
N GLN A 58 5.31 -21.57 -18.70
CA GLN A 58 3.90 -21.40 -18.38
C GLN A 58 3.72 -21.15 -16.87
N PRO A 59 3.19 -19.99 -16.45
CA PRO A 59 2.89 -19.75 -15.04
C PRO A 59 1.70 -20.58 -14.56
N LEU A 60 1.63 -20.76 -13.24
CA LEU A 60 0.51 -21.38 -12.56
C LEU A 60 -0.71 -20.44 -12.64
N LEU A 61 -1.86 -20.94 -13.09
CA LEU A 61 -3.05 -20.13 -13.35
C LEU A 61 -4.12 -20.23 -12.25
N GLY A 62 -4.00 -21.21 -11.33
CA GLY A 62 -4.95 -21.43 -10.26
C GLY A 62 -4.75 -20.43 -9.14
N ALA A 63 -5.84 -19.90 -8.58
CA ALA A 63 -5.75 -18.97 -7.45
C ALA A 63 -5.15 -19.65 -6.20
N GLU A 64 -5.41 -20.94 -6.02
CA GLU A 64 -4.90 -21.79 -4.96
C GLU A 64 -3.38 -21.95 -4.96
N ASP A 65 -2.73 -21.75 -6.12
CA ASP A 65 -1.28 -21.77 -6.22
C ASP A 65 -0.68 -20.53 -5.55
N TRP A 66 -1.34 -19.38 -5.69
CA TRP A 66 -0.84 -18.07 -5.27
C TRP A 66 -1.32 -17.65 -3.88
N PHE A 67 -2.58 -17.93 -3.55
CA PHE A 67 -3.22 -17.47 -2.33
C PHE A 67 -2.87 -18.35 -1.13
N LEU A 68 -2.83 -17.74 0.05
CA LEU A 68 -2.70 -18.47 1.31
C LEU A 68 -3.90 -19.41 1.51
N THR A 69 -3.61 -20.59 2.03
CA THR A 69 -4.60 -21.54 2.55
C THR A 69 -5.13 -21.07 3.90
N GLU A 70 -6.20 -21.71 4.38
CA GLU A 70 -6.75 -21.43 5.72
C GLU A 70 -5.73 -21.67 6.83
N ASP A 71 -4.92 -22.74 6.72
CA ASP A 71 -3.88 -23.07 7.67
C ASP A 71 -2.76 -22.00 7.66
N GLU A 72 -2.30 -21.58 6.48
CA GLU A 72 -1.29 -20.52 6.37
C GLU A 72 -1.78 -19.17 6.93
N ILE A 73 -3.07 -18.84 6.73
CA ILE A 73 -3.69 -17.65 7.35
C ILE A 73 -3.71 -17.81 8.88
N THR A 74 -4.11 -18.98 9.38
CA THR A 74 -4.18 -19.29 10.82
C THR A 74 -2.81 -19.20 11.48
N ASP A 75 -1.77 -19.72 10.82
CA ASP A 75 -0.39 -19.64 11.27
C ASP A 75 0.11 -18.20 11.33
N SER A 76 -0.21 -17.38 10.31
CA SER A 76 0.12 -15.94 10.28
C SER A 76 -0.56 -15.12 11.40
N ARG A 77 -1.53 -15.72 12.09
CA ARG A 77 -2.31 -15.16 13.22
C ARG A 77 -1.95 -15.82 14.55
N GLY A 78 -0.76 -16.41 14.64
CA GLY A 78 -0.30 -17.09 15.85
C GLY A 78 -1.17 -18.28 16.24
N GLY A 79 -1.72 -19.01 15.25
CA GLY A 79 -2.56 -20.19 15.45
C GLY A 79 -4.04 -19.90 15.73
N ILE A 80 -4.52 -18.68 15.48
CA ILE A 80 -5.92 -18.29 15.68
C ILE A 80 -6.63 -18.22 14.32
N PRO A 81 -7.67 -19.04 14.08
CA PRO A 81 -8.46 -18.99 12.86
C PRO A 81 -8.98 -17.58 12.56
N ARG A 82 -9.18 -17.29 11.27
CA ARG A 82 -9.72 -16.00 10.83
C ARG A 82 -11.22 -16.11 10.64
N ASP A 83 -11.97 -15.47 11.52
CA ASP A 83 -13.41 -15.38 11.42
C ASP A 83 -13.84 -14.14 10.61
N GLY A 84 -15.02 -14.23 9.97
CA GLY A 84 -15.67 -13.09 9.31
C GLY A 84 -15.10 -12.70 7.94
N MET A 85 -14.02 -13.31 7.47
CA MET A 85 -13.50 -13.12 6.12
C MET A 85 -13.27 -14.47 5.44
N ALA A 86 -13.51 -14.55 4.13
CA ALA A 86 -13.20 -15.76 3.38
C ALA A 86 -11.68 -16.01 3.33
N VAL A 87 -11.27 -17.26 3.08
CA VAL A 87 -9.88 -17.58 2.70
C VAL A 87 -9.55 -16.84 1.40
N TYR A 88 -10.39 -17.01 0.39
CA TYR A 88 -10.47 -16.18 -0.80
C TYR A 88 -11.88 -16.30 -1.39
N THR A 89 -12.19 -15.43 -2.35
CA THR A 89 -13.48 -15.42 -3.03
C THR A 89 -13.31 -15.52 -4.54
N THR A 90 -14.35 -15.98 -5.25
CA THR A 90 -14.32 -16.21 -6.71
C THR A 90 -15.43 -15.46 -7.44
N GLY A 91 -15.19 -15.18 -8.72
CA GLY A 91 -16.18 -14.55 -9.60
C GLY A 91 -16.46 -13.08 -9.28
N ASN A 92 -15.50 -12.42 -8.62
CA ASN A 92 -15.48 -10.97 -8.46
C ASN A 92 -15.22 -10.32 -9.82
N LYS A 93 -15.72 -9.09 -9.99
CA LYS A 93 -15.31 -8.20 -11.08
C LYS A 93 -14.34 -7.16 -10.54
N ILE A 94 -13.12 -7.17 -11.08
CA ILE A 94 -12.11 -6.15 -10.79
C ILE A 94 -12.10 -5.10 -11.91
N THR A 95 -12.04 -3.84 -11.50
CA THR A 95 -11.62 -2.73 -12.37
C THR A 95 -10.31 -2.18 -11.82
N SER A 96 -9.27 -2.10 -12.65
CA SER A 96 -7.96 -1.54 -12.31
C SER A 96 -7.91 -0.04 -12.60
N TYR A 97 -7.31 0.70 -11.66
CA TYR A 97 -6.92 2.09 -11.82
C TYR A 97 -5.42 2.17 -11.68
N THR A 98 -4.73 2.39 -12.80
CA THR A 98 -3.27 2.47 -12.84
C THR A 98 -2.77 3.90 -12.62
N VAL A 99 -3.70 4.84 -12.53
CA VAL A 99 -3.50 6.28 -12.38
C VAL A 99 -4.54 6.80 -11.39
N SER A 100 -4.19 7.85 -10.64
CA SER A 100 -5.04 8.32 -9.55
C SER A 100 -6.31 9.04 -9.99
N ASP A 101 -6.32 9.80 -11.08
CA ASP A 101 -7.53 10.45 -11.61
C ASP A 101 -8.63 9.43 -11.97
N GLU A 102 -8.27 8.27 -12.52
CA GLU A 102 -9.21 7.18 -12.80
C GLU A 102 -9.91 6.70 -11.52
N PHE A 103 -9.14 6.53 -10.44
CA PHE A 103 -9.67 6.16 -9.13
C PHE A 103 -10.61 7.25 -8.59
N PHE A 104 -10.19 8.51 -8.59
CA PHE A 104 -11.03 9.62 -8.09
C PHE A 104 -12.31 9.79 -8.90
N ASN A 105 -12.23 9.63 -10.22
CA ASN A 105 -13.38 9.66 -11.11
C ASN A 105 -14.37 8.55 -10.78
N ALA A 106 -13.88 7.32 -10.63
CA ALA A 106 -14.73 6.18 -10.31
C ALA A 106 -15.35 6.28 -8.92
N VAL A 107 -14.59 6.74 -7.93
CA VAL A 107 -15.10 6.98 -6.57
C VAL A 107 -16.19 8.05 -6.59
N TYR A 108 -15.99 9.17 -7.30
CA TYR A 108 -17.01 10.20 -7.43
C TYR A 108 -18.29 9.65 -8.07
N ASP A 109 -18.17 8.85 -9.14
CA ASP A 109 -19.32 8.31 -9.86
C ASP A 109 -20.13 7.33 -8.98
N ASP A 110 -19.46 6.44 -8.25
CA ASP A 110 -20.13 5.52 -7.32
C ASP A 110 -20.74 6.25 -6.13
N LEU A 111 -20.02 7.20 -5.52
CA LEU A 111 -20.57 7.99 -4.40
C LEU A 111 -21.78 8.82 -4.85
N SER A 112 -21.74 9.39 -6.05
CA SER A 112 -22.83 10.19 -6.63
C SER A 112 -24.09 9.38 -6.95
N THR A 113 -23.98 8.04 -7.04
CA THR A 113 -25.08 7.15 -7.37
C THR A 113 -25.60 6.33 -6.19
N THR A 114 -25.05 6.57 -4.98
CA THR A 114 -25.58 6.05 -3.71
C THR A 114 -27.06 6.39 -3.53
N LYS A 115 -27.78 5.49 -2.86
CA LYS A 115 -29.23 5.52 -2.66
C LYS A 115 -29.57 5.48 -1.17
N GLU A 116 -30.85 5.63 -0.88
CA GLU A 116 -31.39 5.47 0.47
C GLU A 116 -30.99 4.10 1.05
N GLY A 117 -30.39 4.10 2.24
CA GLY A 117 -29.97 2.89 2.94
C GLY A 117 -28.59 2.34 2.54
N ASP A 118 -27.91 2.96 1.58
CA ASP A 118 -26.50 2.68 1.30
C ASP A 118 -25.60 3.18 2.43
N ARG A 119 -24.49 2.48 2.63
CA ARG A 119 -23.46 2.79 3.61
C ARG A 119 -22.13 2.99 2.89
N VAL A 120 -21.47 4.08 3.21
CA VAL A 120 -20.10 4.36 2.80
C VAL A 120 -19.20 4.20 4.00
N MET A 121 -18.27 3.25 3.93
CA MET A 121 -17.30 2.96 4.99
C MET A 121 -15.89 3.22 4.46
N LEU A 122 -15.16 4.19 5.01
CA LEU A 122 -13.86 4.63 4.52
C LEU A 122 -12.80 4.49 5.62
N ALA A 123 -11.81 3.62 5.41
CA ALA A 123 -10.56 3.64 6.18
C ALA A 123 -9.54 4.50 5.44
N ALA A 124 -8.89 5.43 6.17
CA ALA A 124 -7.92 6.34 5.59
C ALA A 124 -6.70 6.54 6.49
N TRP A 125 -5.53 6.73 5.87
CA TRP A 125 -4.39 7.30 6.59
C TRP A 125 -4.50 8.83 6.64
N MET A 126 -5.09 9.45 5.62
CA MET A 126 -5.34 10.89 5.58
C MET A 126 -6.60 11.21 4.79
N ALA A 127 -7.27 12.30 5.14
CA ALA A 127 -8.35 12.87 4.34
C ALA A 127 -8.20 14.38 4.28
N ALA A 128 -8.59 14.99 3.16
CA ALA A 128 -8.55 16.43 2.98
C ALA A 128 -9.72 16.96 2.16
N LEU A 129 -9.99 18.26 2.32
CA LEU A 129 -11.00 18.97 1.54
C LEU A 129 -10.47 19.30 0.14
N ILE A 130 -10.52 18.28 -0.73
CA ILE A 130 -10.10 18.35 -2.13
C ILE A 130 -11.27 18.07 -3.08
N PRO A 131 -11.25 18.61 -4.32
CA PRO A 131 -12.13 18.16 -5.39
C PRO A 131 -11.74 16.78 -5.92
N PHE A 132 -12.73 15.95 -6.24
CA PHE A 132 -12.52 14.62 -6.83
C PHE A 132 -12.30 14.71 -8.35
N LYS A 133 -12.85 15.74 -8.99
CA LYS A 133 -12.68 16.01 -10.43
C LYS A 133 -12.17 17.45 -10.65
N PRO A 134 -10.93 17.78 -10.25
CA PRO A 134 -10.39 19.14 -10.36
C PRO A 134 -10.24 19.65 -11.80
N ASP A 135 -10.12 18.75 -12.76
CA ASP A 135 -10.12 19.03 -14.20
C ASP A 135 -11.48 19.55 -14.71
N VAL A 136 -12.57 19.21 -14.02
CA VAL A 136 -13.94 19.66 -14.33
C VAL A 136 -14.41 20.76 -13.38
N ASP A 137 -14.10 20.65 -12.10
CA ASP A 137 -14.49 21.57 -11.02
C ASP A 137 -13.35 21.72 -10.01
N SER A 138 -12.34 22.51 -10.37
CA SER A 138 -11.23 22.86 -9.49
C SER A 138 -11.66 23.59 -8.22
N THR A 139 -12.84 24.23 -8.22
CA THR A 139 -13.33 24.92 -7.02
C THR A 139 -13.88 23.98 -5.96
N GLY A 140 -14.16 22.72 -6.31
CA GLY A 140 -14.77 21.74 -5.43
C GLY A 140 -16.23 22.05 -5.04
N LYS A 141 -16.89 23.03 -5.67
CA LYS A 141 -18.27 23.42 -5.31
C LYS A 141 -19.30 22.31 -5.54
N LYS A 142 -19.00 21.34 -6.41
CA LYS A 142 -19.82 20.15 -6.69
C LYS A 142 -19.06 18.86 -6.45
N THR A 143 -17.75 18.87 -6.73
CA THR A 143 -16.92 17.67 -6.68
C THR A 143 -16.05 17.61 -5.43
N GLY A 144 -16.16 18.61 -4.54
CA GLY A 144 -15.42 18.68 -3.29
C GLY A 144 -15.78 17.55 -2.33
N PHE A 145 -14.81 17.16 -1.51
CA PHE A 145 -14.93 16.10 -0.51
C PHE A 145 -16.19 16.25 0.34
N LYS A 146 -16.43 17.43 0.93
CA LYS A 146 -17.60 17.66 1.78
C LYS A 146 -18.89 17.54 0.97
N GLU A 147 -18.93 18.12 -0.22
CA GLU A 147 -20.10 18.20 -1.09
C GLU A 147 -20.53 16.81 -1.56
N VAL A 148 -19.57 15.96 -1.95
CA VAL A 148 -19.83 14.58 -2.38
C VAL A 148 -20.44 13.76 -1.23
N PHE A 149 -19.84 13.79 -0.04
CA PHE A 149 -20.38 13.06 1.13
C PHE A 149 -21.69 13.65 1.64
N THR A 150 -21.88 14.97 1.53
CA THR A 150 -23.17 15.61 1.84
C THR A 150 -24.26 15.06 0.92
N GLY A 151 -23.98 14.93 -0.38
CA GLY A 151 -24.91 14.33 -1.33
C GLY A 151 -25.29 12.89 -0.99
N VAL A 152 -24.35 12.08 -0.49
CA VAL A 152 -24.66 10.71 -0.02
C VAL A 152 -25.70 10.75 1.10
N VAL A 153 -25.51 11.63 2.09
CA VAL A 153 -26.43 11.78 3.23
C VAL A 153 -27.79 12.36 2.79
N GLU A 154 -27.80 13.36 1.92
CA GLU A 154 -29.04 13.93 1.38
C GLU A 154 -29.91 12.88 0.68
N ARG A 155 -29.29 11.90 0.01
CA ARG A 155 -29.97 10.75 -0.62
C ARG A 155 -30.38 9.65 0.35
N GLY A 156 -30.11 9.80 1.65
CA GLY A 156 -30.48 8.84 2.68
C GLY A 156 -29.46 7.72 2.91
N GLY A 157 -28.23 7.87 2.40
CA GLY A 157 -27.11 6.99 2.73
C GLY A 157 -26.38 7.44 3.99
N SER A 158 -25.66 6.53 4.65
CA SER A 158 -24.79 6.85 5.79
C SER A 158 -23.32 6.89 5.39
N VAL A 159 -22.52 7.67 6.11
CA VAL A 159 -21.08 7.81 5.89
C VAL A 159 -20.34 7.55 7.19
N ASN A 160 -19.37 6.65 7.18
CA ASN A 160 -18.58 6.25 8.33
C ASN A 160 -17.10 6.24 7.95
N ILE A 161 -16.33 7.17 8.50
CA ILE A 161 -14.91 7.34 8.18
C ILE A 161 -14.09 7.04 9.43
N LEU A 162 -13.12 6.15 9.29
CA LEU A 162 -12.13 5.79 10.29
C LEU A 162 -10.77 6.23 9.77
N ALA A 163 -10.19 7.28 10.34
CA ALA A 163 -8.88 7.76 9.88
C ALA A 163 -7.83 7.75 10.98
N TRP A 164 -6.56 7.58 10.62
CA TRP A 164 -5.47 7.74 11.59
C TRP A 164 -5.48 9.17 12.15
N ALA A 165 -5.15 9.34 13.44
CA ALA A 165 -5.19 10.64 14.09
C ALA A 165 -4.12 11.63 13.54
N ASN A 166 -3.09 11.17 12.83
CA ASN A 166 -2.05 12.03 12.23
C ASN A 166 -1.46 13.06 13.22
N ILE A 167 -1.37 12.71 14.51
CA ILE A 167 -0.86 13.61 15.55
C ILE A 167 0.64 13.80 15.33
N GLY A 168 1.08 15.06 15.26
CA GLY A 168 2.50 15.40 15.14
C GLY A 168 3.10 15.21 13.75
N VAL A 169 2.28 14.92 12.73
CA VAL A 169 2.72 14.94 11.32
C VAL A 169 2.18 16.19 10.61
N GLY A 170 2.88 16.66 9.57
CA GLY A 170 2.53 17.90 8.85
C GLY A 170 1.15 17.95 8.17
N TYR A 171 0.32 16.92 8.35
CA TYR A 171 -1.03 16.77 7.80
C TYR A 171 -2.16 17.00 8.81
N THR A 172 -1.85 17.22 10.10
CA THR A 172 -2.85 17.35 11.18
C THR A 172 -3.95 18.38 10.85
N SER A 173 -3.60 19.54 10.31
CA SER A 173 -4.57 20.60 10.02
C SER A 173 -5.55 20.25 8.90
N TYR A 174 -5.15 19.43 7.94
CA TYR A 174 -6.02 19.00 6.83
C TYR A 174 -7.03 17.96 7.30
N ILE A 175 -6.58 16.99 8.08
CA ILE A 175 -7.44 15.91 8.54
C ILE A 175 -8.47 16.39 9.57
N LEU A 176 -8.10 17.34 10.45
CA LEU A 176 -9.04 17.99 11.35
C LEU A 176 -10.15 18.70 10.58
N LYS A 177 -9.80 19.47 9.53
CA LYS A 177 -10.79 20.14 8.67
C LYS A 177 -11.71 19.15 7.96
N ALA A 178 -11.17 18.03 7.47
CA ALA A 178 -11.97 16.99 6.81
C ALA A 178 -12.94 16.34 7.80
N ARG A 179 -12.47 15.99 9.01
CA ARG A 179 -13.32 15.47 10.09
C ARG A 179 -14.44 16.44 10.43
N ASP A 180 -14.11 17.70 10.67
CA ASP A 180 -15.10 18.71 11.07
C ASP A 180 -16.13 18.94 9.98
N ALA A 181 -15.70 18.97 8.72
CA ALA A 181 -16.58 19.08 7.57
C ALA A 181 -17.59 17.93 7.51
N ILE A 182 -17.15 16.68 7.69
CA ILE A 182 -18.01 15.50 7.67
C ILE A 182 -18.96 15.48 8.87
N ASN A 183 -18.43 15.72 10.08
CA ASN A 183 -19.25 15.75 11.30
C ASN A 183 -20.22 16.93 11.35
N SER A 184 -20.03 17.97 10.51
CA SER A 184 -20.98 19.07 10.34
C SER A 184 -22.16 18.76 9.40
N ILE A 185 -22.13 17.64 8.67
CA ILE A 185 -23.20 17.28 7.73
C ILE A 185 -24.47 16.99 8.52
N ALA A 186 -25.55 17.68 8.15
CA ALA A 186 -26.86 17.48 8.78
C ALA A 186 -27.40 16.07 8.48
N PRO A 187 -28.12 15.43 9.43
CA PRO A 187 -28.78 14.17 9.16
C PRO A 187 -29.73 14.25 7.95
N SER A 188 -29.85 13.15 7.22
CA SER A 188 -30.69 13.05 6.04
C SER A 188 -32.15 13.43 6.34
N PRO A 189 -32.80 14.27 5.51
CA PRO A 189 -34.22 14.57 5.67
C PRO A 189 -35.12 13.38 5.30
N ILE A 190 -34.59 12.34 4.65
CA ILE A 190 -35.36 11.17 4.18
C ILE A 190 -35.59 10.18 5.33
N ASN A 191 -34.50 9.78 5.99
CA ASN A 191 -34.50 8.67 6.95
C ASN A 191 -33.62 8.92 8.18
N GLY A 192 -33.05 10.13 8.33
CA GLY A 192 -32.17 10.47 9.43
C GLY A 192 -30.77 9.85 9.37
N ALA A 193 -30.35 9.28 8.24
CA ALA A 193 -28.98 8.79 8.04
C ALA A 193 -27.95 9.89 8.34
N LYS A 194 -26.78 9.49 8.86
CA LYS A 194 -25.76 10.42 9.36
C LYS A 194 -24.40 10.16 8.73
N ALA A 195 -23.55 11.18 8.80
CA ALA A 195 -22.13 11.04 8.59
C ALA A 195 -21.38 11.08 9.94
N ALA A 196 -20.37 10.23 10.08
CA ALA A 196 -19.47 10.22 11.22
C ALA A 196 -18.04 10.00 10.74
N PHE A 197 -17.15 10.92 11.10
CA PHE A 197 -15.71 10.81 10.95
C PHE A 197 -15.10 10.71 12.35
N ILE A 198 -14.45 9.59 12.63
CA ILE A 198 -13.69 9.37 13.85
C ILE A 198 -12.20 9.13 13.55
N PHE A 199 -11.36 9.56 14.47
CA PHE A 199 -9.95 9.22 14.52
C PHE A 199 -9.74 7.87 15.19
N ASP A 200 -8.68 7.19 14.76
CA ASP A 200 -8.22 5.92 15.29
C ASP A 200 -6.73 6.00 15.63
N ASP A 201 -6.41 5.69 16.88
CA ASP A 201 -5.07 5.67 17.46
C ASP A 201 -4.75 4.31 18.10
N ARG A 202 -5.57 3.28 17.83
CA ARG A 202 -5.46 1.94 18.42
C ARG A 202 -4.30 1.16 17.80
N LEU A 203 -3.09 1.55 18.20
CA LEU A 203 -1.81 1.11 17.64
C LEU A 203 -0.83 0.77 18.77
N PRO A 204 0.16 -0.11 18.51
CA PRO A 204 1.08 -0.56 19.55
C PRO A 204 2.07 0.52 20.01
N LYS A 205 2.36 1.51 19.15
CA LYS A 205 3.45 2.47 19.34
C LYS A 205 3.04 3.86 18.86
N ALA A 206 3.62 4.90 19.45
CA ALA A 206 3.34 6.29 19.10
C ALA A 206 3.72 6.68 17.65
N LEU A 207 4.69 5.98 17.05
CA LEU A 207 5.12 6.20 15.65
C LEU A 207 4.46 5.23 14.66
N SER A 208 3.61 4.30 15.11
CA SER A 208 2.81 3.47 14.21
C SER A 208 1.69 4.30 13.59
N SER A 209 1.14 3.81 12.48
CA SER A 209 -0.06 4.39 11.89
C SER A 209 -1.08 3.35 11.43
N HIS A 210 -2.33 3.79 11.35
CA HIS A 210 -3.33 3.07 10.56
C HIS A 210 -3.15 3.48 9.11
N HIS A 211 -2.64 2.57 8.29
CA HIS A 211 -2.18 2.91 6.96
C HIS A 211 -3.06 2.33 5.84
N GLN A 212 -4.12 1.60 6.17
CA GLN A 212 -5.15 1.14 5.24
C GLN A 212 -5.84 2.30 4.49
N LYS A 213 -5.92 2.20 3.16
CA LYS A 213 -6.79 3.04 2.31
C LYS A 213 -7.80 2.17 1.57
N ASN A 214 -9.01 2.07 2.12
CA ASN A 214 -10.08 1.32 1.48
C ASN A 214 -11.43 1.98 1.71
N MET A 215 -12.32 1.81 0.75
CA MET A 215 -13.69 2.32 0.82
C MET A 215 -14.67 1.25 0.41
N VAL A 216 -15.76 1.09 1.16
CA VAL A 216 -16.86 0.18 0.81
C VAL A 216 -18.13 0.99 0.59
N ILE A 217 -18.85 0.67 -0.48
CA ILE A 217 -20.19 1.18 -0.78
C ILE A 217 -21.12 -0.01 -0.84
N ALA A 218 -22.08 -0.05 0.08
CA ALA A 218 -22.95 -1.20 0.23
C ALA A 218 -24.30 -0.83 0.85
N ALA A 219 -25.39 -1.40 0.33
CA ALA A 219 -26.66 -1.44 1.04
C ALA A 219 -26.49 -2.13 2.40
N ASN A 220 -27.23 -1.70 3.42
CA ASN A 220 -27.20 -2.37 4.73
C ASN A 220 -27.65 -3.84 4.64
N ARG A 221 -28.68 -4.08 3.83
CA ARG A 221 -29.29 -5.40 3.60
C ARG A 221 -29.67 -5.55 2.13
N SER A 222 -29.44 -6.72 1.56
CA SER A 222 -30.00 -7.09 0.27
C SER A 222 -30.63 -8.49 0.30
N SER A 223 -31.88 -8.56 -0.17
CA SER A 223 -32.61 -9.81 -0.42
C SER A 223 -32.47 -10.29 -1.87
N ASN A 224 -31.71 -9.58 -2.70
CA ASN A 224 -31.42 -9.98 -4.06
C ASN A 224 -30.19 -10.92 -4.08
N PRO A 225 -30.33 -12.19 -4.52
CA PRO A 225 -29.21 -13.14 -4.55
C PRO A 225 -28.10 -12.78 -5.54
N HIS A 226 -28.32 -11.79 -6.39
CA HIS A 226 -27.35 -11.32 -7.38
C HIS A 226 -26.68 -9.99 -7.01
N GLU A 227 -27.15 -9.31 -5.97
CA GLU A 227 -26.55 -8.04 -5.53
C GLU A 227 -25.32 -8.31 -4.68
N GLN A 228 -24.25 -7.56 -4.95
CA GLN A 228 -22.99 -7.62 -4.24
C GLN A 228 -22.51 -6.19 -3.95
N PRO A 229 -21.81 -5.97 -2.83
CA PRO A 229 -21.25 -4.67 -2.52
C PRO A 229 -20.05 -4.34 -3.41
N VAL A 230 -19.61 -3.09 -3.32
CA VAL A 230 -18.42 -2.58 -3.99
C VAL A 230 -17.40 -2.14 -2.95
N ALA A 231 -16.13 -2.42 -3.21
CA ALA A 231 -15.02 -1.92 -2.42
C ALA A 231 -13.91 -1.34 -3.31
N TYR A 232 -13.12 -0.45 -2.74
CA TYR A 232 -11.90 0.11 -3.31
C TYR A 232 -10.73 -0.24 -2.39
N VAL A 233 -9.63 -0.73 -2.96
CA VAL A 233 -8.39 -1.08 -2.23
C VAL A 233 -7.17 -0.64 -3.03
N GLY A 234 -6.20 0.04 -2.39
CA GLY A 234 -4.97 0.50 -3.03
C GLY A 234 -4.17 1.48 -2.16
N GLY A 235 -3.26 2.22 -2.79
CA GLY A 235 -2.37 3.17 -2.11
C GLY A 235 -2.96 4.57 -1.91
N ILE A 236 -4.07 4.88 -2.57
CA ILE A 236 -4.58 6.25 -2.69
C ILE A 236 -5.54 6.64 -1.56
N ASP A 237 -5.19 7.69 -0.80
CA ASP A 237 -6.09 8.40 0.12
C ASP A 237 -6.93 9.48 -0.63
N LEU A 238 -8.10 9.82 -0.10
CA LEU A 238 -8.91 10.97 -0.58
C LEU A 238 -8.36 12.28 0.00
N ALA A 239 -7.20 12.70 -0.52
CA ALA A 239 -6.28 13.60 0.16
C ALA A 239 -5.52 14.55 -0.79
N ASN A 240 -4.85 15.55 -0.20
CA ASN A 240 -3.85 16.38 -0.88
C ASN A 240 -2.75 15.53 -1.55
N ASP A 241 -2.13 16.07 -2.58
CA ASP A 241 -1.12 15.46 -3.44
C ASP A 241 -1.57 14.26 -4.30
N ARG A 242 -2.68 13.57 -3.98
CA ARG A 242 -2.98 12.26 -4.59
C ARG A 242 -3.50 12.33 -6.02
N TRP A 243 -4.34 13.31 -6.35
CA TRP A 243 -4.97 13.40 -7.67
C TRP A 243 -3.95 13.83 -8.74
N ASP A 244 -3.74 13.00 -9.76
CA ASP A 244 -2.81 13.23 -10.85
C ASP A 244 -3.24 12.43 -12.10
N THR A 245 -2.60 12.70 -13.22
CA THR A 245 -2.82 11.99 -14.50
C THR A 245 -1.57 11.23 -14.89
N ILE A 246 -1.70 10.34 -15.89
CA ILE A 246 -0.60 9.50 -16.40
C ILE A 246 0.61 10.30 -16.91
N TYR A 247 0.41 11.58 -17.22
CA TYR A 247 1.46 12.45 -17.78
C TYR A 247 2.21 13.26 -16.72
N HIS A 248 1.73 13.29 -15.47
CA HIS A 248 2.31 14.04 -14.35
C HIS A 248 2.63 15.52 -14.64
N ASN A 249 1.88 16.15 -15.55
CA ASN A 249 2.12 17.52 -16.02
C ASN A 249 0.96 18.47 -15.68
N VAL A 250 0.15 18.13 -14.67
CA VAL A 250 -1.10 18.80 -14.31
C VAL A 250 -0.97 19.67 -13.04
N THR A 251 0.23 20.16 -12.72
CA THR A 251 0.46 21.01 -11.53
C THR A 251 -0.49 22.20 -11.47
N ALA A 252 -0.80 22.86 -12.59
CA ALA A 252 -1.74 23.99 -12.62
C ALA A 252 -3.17 23.60 -12.19
N ILE A 253 -3.63 22.40 -12.56
CA ILE A 253 -4.94 21.86 -12.15
C ILE A 253 -4.91 21.51 -10.66
N ARG A 254 -3.84 20.86 -10.21
CA ARG A 254 -3.63 20.49 -8.80
C ARG A 254 -3.60 21.73 -7.90
N ASP A 255 -2.90 22.79 -8.31
CA ASP A 255 -2.82 24.06 -7.57
C ASP A 255 -4.18 24.76 -7.51
N ALA A 256 -4.90 24.82 -8.64
CA ALA A 256 -6.23 25.40 -8.70
C ALA A 256 -7.24 24.64 -7.82
N GLY A 257 -7.08 23.31 -7.70
CA GLY A 257 -7.84 22.44 -6.83
C GLY A 257 -7.42 22.44 -5.36
N HIS A 258 -6.37 23.21 -5.01
CA HIS A 258 -5.71 23.15 -3.69
C HIS A 258 -5.30 21.72 -3.29
N ILE A 259 -4.94 20.89 -4.27
CA ILE A 259 -4.48 19.52 -4.08
C ILE A 259 -3.01 19.51 -3.71
N THR A 260 -2.17 20.31 -4.39
CA THR A 260 -0.72 20.37 -4.16
C THR A 260 -0.39 20.74 -2.70
N PHE A 261 0.45 19.93 -2.07
CA PHE A 261 1.05 20.20 -0.77
C PHE A 261 2.58 20.10 -0.82
N ARG A 262 3.14 18.93 -1.14
CA ARG A 262 4.61 18.75 -1.25
C ARG A 262 5.04 18.42 -2.68
N GLU A 263 4.23 17.65 -3.38
CA GLU A 263 4.60 16.99 -4.63
C GLU A 263 3.81 17.56 -5.80
N LYS A 264 4.46 17.60 -6.97
CA LYS A 264 3.86 18.13 -8.21
C LYS A 264 3.22 17.05 -9.07
N GLY A 265 3.55 15.78 -8.81
CA GLY A 265 2.87 14.61 -9.34
C GLY A 265 2.90 13.44 -8.37
N TRP A 266 2.11 12.41 -8.66
CA TRP A 266 1.84 11.28 -7.79
C TRP A 266 1.58 10.01 -8.59
N MET A 267 2.48 9.05 -8.49
CA MET A 267 2.35 7.72 -9.09
C MET A 267 1.78 6.77 -8.04
N ASP A 268 0.62 6.18 -8.34
CA ASP A 268 -0.06 5.25 -7.45
C ASP A 268 -1.01 4.34 -8.24
N GLY A 269 -1.59 3.33 -7.58
CA GLY A 269 -2.63 2.49 -8.16
C GLY A 269 -3.71 2.11 -7.16
N HIS A 270 -4.84 1.68 -7.70
CA HIS A 270 -5.99 1.24 -6.91
C HIS A 270 -6.82 0.23 -7.71
N ILE A 271 -7.64 -0.58 -7.03
CA ILE A 271 -8.64 -1.42 -7.69
C ILE A 271 -10.02 -1.20 -7.10
N ARG A 272 -11.04 -1.36 -7.95
CA ARG A 272 -12.44 -1.51 -7.53
C ARG A 272 -12.84 -2.98 -7.62
N ILE A 273 -13.33 -3.51 -6.51
CA ILE A 273 -13.83 -4.86 -6.34
C ILE A 273 -15.37 -4.79 -6.34
N HIS A 274 -16.03 -5.50 -7.25
CA HIS A 274 -17.47 -5.74 -7.20
C HIS A 274 -17.73 -7.24 -7.06
N GLY A 275 -18.16 -7.66 -5.88
CA GLY A 275 -18.31 -9.08 -5.57
C GLY A 275 -18.14 -9.41 -4.09
N PRO A 276 -18.11 -10.72 -3.75
CA PRO A 276 -17.96 -11.20 -2.38
C PRO A 276 -16.73 -10.66 -1.65
N ALA A 277 -15.60 -10.41 -2.33
CA ALA A 277 -14.41 -9.83 -1.66
C ALA A 277 -14.66 -8.43 -1.08
N ALA A 278 -15.63 -7.66 -1.62
CA ALA A 278 -16.00 -6.38 -1.02
C ALA A 278 -16.63 -6.55 0.38
N LYS A 279 -17.22 -7.72 0.69
CA LYS A 279 -17.69 -8.06 2.04
C LYS A 279 -16.53 -8.30 2.99
N ASP A 280 -15.44 -8.91 2.52
CA ASP A 280 -14.23 -9.11 3.34
C ASP A 280 -13.57 -7.77 3.70
N VAL A 281 -13.49 -6.84 2.74
CA VAL A 281 -13.02 -5.46 2.99
C VAL A 281 -13.94 -4.74 3.98
N ALA A 282 -15.26 -4.89 3.83
CA ALA A 282 -16.23 -4.35 4.78
C ALA A 282 -16.05 -4.92 6.18
N ASN A 283 -15.80 -6.23 6.29
CA ASN A 283 -15.60 -6.90 7.56
C ASN A 283 -14.33 -6.42 8.26
N ASN A 284 -13.25 -6.18 7.53
CA ASN A 284 -12.05 -5.56 8.09
C ASN A 284 -12.33 -4.14 8.65
N PHE A 285 -13.11 -3.32 7.94
CA PHE A 285 -13.52 -2.00 8.45
C PHE A 285 -14.38 -2.14 9.72
N LEU A 286 -15.38 -3.01 9.68
CA LEU A 286 -16.34 -3.22 10.77
C LEU A 286 -15.68 -3.82 12.02
N ASP A 287 -14.67 -4.67 11.87
CA ASP A 287 -13.85 -5.19 12.96
C ASP A 287 -13.25 -4.05 13.79
N ARG A 288 -12.66 -3.05 13.12
CA ARG A 288 -12.10 -1.88 13.78
C ARG A 288 -13.18 -0.94 14.29
N TRP A 289 -14.21 -0.65 13.48
CA TRP A 289 -15.26 0.30 13.88
C TRP A 289 -16.03 -0.19 15.12
N ASN A 290 -16.35 -1.48 15.19
CA ASN A 290 -17.15 -2.09 16.25
C ASN A 290 -16.33 -2.67 17.41
N SER A 291 -15.03 -2.35 17.52
CA SER A 291 -14.24 -2.83 18.65
C SER A 291 -14.76 -2.22 19.95
N ASP A 292 -14.83 -3.02 21.01
CA ASP A 292 -15.32 -2.57 22.32
C ASP A 292 -14.35 -1.57 22.97
N TYR A 293 -13.10 -1.56 22.51
CA TYR A 293 -12.11 -0.55 22.87
C TYR A 293 -12.23 0.68 21.96
N LEU A 294 -12.68 1.80 22.53
CA LEU A 294 -12.85 3.07 21.82
C LEU A 294 -11.49 3.74 21.55
N PRO A 295 -11.29 4.35 20.36
CA PRO A 295 -10.09 5.14 20.05
C PRO A 295 -10.13 6.55 20.68
N CYS A 296 -8.96 7.17 20.78
CA CYS A 296 -8.74 8.56 21.21
C CYS A 296 -9.41 8.89 22.55
N GLN A 297 -9.13 8.07 23.56
CA GLN A 297 -9.68 8.20 24.92
C GLN A 297 -8.73 8.90 25.90
N SER A 298 -7.56 9.37 25.45
CA SER A 298 -6.54 9.94 26.32
C SER A 298 -6.79 11.42 26.62
N LEU A 299 -6.23 11.92 27.73
CA LEU A 299 -6.26 13.34 28.09
C LEU A 299 -5.54 14.23 27.07
N GLU A 300 -4.58 13.69 26.33
CA GLU A 300 -3.85 14.41 25.27
C GLU A 300 -4.75 14.67 24.06
N ASP A 301 -5.70 13.77 23.78
CA ASP A 301 -6.69 13.92 22.71
C ASP A 301 -7.70 15.03 23.02
N ASP A 302 -8.09 15.19 24.29
CA ASP A 302 -8.94 16.30 24.75
C ASP A 302 -8.23 17.67 24.59
N LEU A 303 -6.90 17.71 24.72
CA LEU A 303 -6.10 18.94 24.59
C LEU A 303 -5.79 19.33 23.14
N LEU A 304 -5.74 18.36 22.23
CA LEU A 304 -5.39 18.56 20.82
C LEU A 304 -6.62 18.60 19.89
N ASP A 305 -7.83 18.62 20.44
CA ASP A 305 -9.10 18.55 19.71
C ASP A 305 -9.20 17.28 18.84
N PHE A 306 -8.80 16.12 19.37
CA PHE A 306 -8.90 14.80 18.70
C PHE A 306 -10.07 13.96 19.20
N LYS A 307 -10.91 14.52 20.08
CA LYS A 307 -12.05 13.80 20.65
C LYS A 307 -13.04 13.38 19.58
N ASN A 308 -13.35 12.08 19.58
CA ASN A 308 -14.34 11.52 18.67
C ASN A 308 -15.78 11.90 19.08
N PRO A 309 -16.67 12.17 18.11
CA PRO A 309 -18.10 12.23 18.39
C PRO A 309 -18.60 10.89 18.92
N LYS A 310 -19.76 10.88 19.58
CA LYS A 310 -20.43 9.61 19.90
C LYS A 310 -20.80 8.92 18.60
N TYR A 311 -20.48 7.63 18.50
CA TYR A 311 -20.80 6.78 17.37
C TYR A 311 -21.33 5.42 17.87
N GLU A 312 -22.01 4.70 16.99
CA GLU A 312 -22.67 3.44 17.31
C GLU A 312 -22.05 2.31 16.49
N HIS A 313 -22.19 1.08 16.99
CA HIS A 313 -21.80 -0.10 16.21
C HIS A 313 -22.65 -0.18 14.94
N LEU A 314 -22.00 -0.55 13.85
CA LEU A 314 -22.62 -0.79 12.56
C LEU A 314 -22.90 -2.30 12.41
N PRO A 315 -24.11 -2.68 11.96
CA PRO A 315 -24.38 -4.09 11.68
C PRO A 315 -23.48 -4.60 10.55
N ARG A 316 -23.15 -5.89 10.59
CA ARG A 316 -22.53 -6.59 9.46
C ARG A 316 -23.44 -6.52 8.23
N LEU A 317 -22.87 -6.65 7.04
CA LEU A 317 -23.65 -6.66 5.80
C LEU A 317 -24.56 -7.90 5.76
N ASP A 318 -25.87 -7.70 5.61
CA ASP A 318 -26.86 -8.78 5.51
C ASP A 318 -27.28 -8.98 4.05
N TYR A 319 -26.48 -9.73 3.30
CA TYR A 319 -26.74 -10.04 1.90
C TYR A 319 -27.09 -11.52 1.77
N VAL A 320 -28.19 -11.84 1.09
CA VAL A 320 -28.53 -13.24 0.77
C VAL A 320 -27.62 -13.84 -0.31
N SER A 321 -26.88 -13.00 -1.02
CA SER A 321 -25.88 -13.44 -1.99
C SER A 321 -24.70 -14.14 -1.29
N SER A 322 -24.06 -15.08 -1.98
CA SER A 322 -22.94 -15.84 -1.41
C SER A 322 -21.79 -14.92 -0.93
N ASN A 323 -21.15 -15.32 0.16
CA ASN A 323 -19.98 -14.65 0.75
C ASN A 323 -18.66 -15.07 0.10
N THR A 324 -18.66 -16.13 -0.72
CA THR A 324 -17.43 -16.69 -1.30
C THR A 324 -17.44 -16.74 -2.82
N THR A 325 -18.60 -16.69 -3.47
CA THR A 325 -18.69 -16.86 -4.93
C THR A 325 -19.75 -15.95 -5.55
N ALA A 326 -19.40 -15.30 -6.65
CA ALA A 326 -20.33 -14.59 -7.52
C ALA A 326 -20.15 -15.01 -8.98
N LYS A 327 -20.98 -14.44 -9.87
CA LYS A 327 -20.89 -14.61 -11.33
C LYS A 327 -20.79 -13.25 -12.04
N ILE A 328 -20.21 -12.26 -11.36
CA ILE A 328 -20.17 -10.86 -11.83
C ILE A 328 -18.90 -10.60 -12.65
N GLY A 329 -17.81 -11.30 -12.31
CA GLY A 329 -16.58 -11.27 -13.08
C GLY A 329 -15.85 -12.62 -13.05
N LYS A 330 -14.54 -12.57 -13.29
CA LYS A 330 -13.68 -13.73 -13.49
C LYS A 330 -12.49 -13.76 -12.54
N GLN A 331 -12.43 -12.84 -11.59
CA GLN A 331 -11.29 -12.71 -10.71
C GLN A 331 -11.53 -13.41 -9.38
N SER A 332 -10.54 -14.18 -8.97
CA SER A 332 -10.40 -14.65 -7.60
C SER A 332 -9.66 -13.59 -6.81
N VAL A 333 -10.10 -13.34 -5.57
CA VAL A 333 -9.55 -12.29 -4.72
C VAL A 333 -9.33 -12.83 -3.31
N GLN A 334 -8.13 -12.66 -2.77
CA GLN A 334 -7.82 -12.89 -1.36
C GLN A 334 -7.50 -11.55 -0.70
N VAL A 335 -8.22 -11.22 0.38
CA VAL A 335 -7.90 -10.06 1.22
C VAL A 335 -6.90 -10.49 2.29
N VAL A 336 -5.75 -9.82 2.30
CA VAL A 336 -4.67 -10.03 3.27
C VAL A 336 -4.40 -8.73 4.03
N ARG A 337 -3.94 -8.82 5.27
CA ARG A 337 -3.80 -7.66 6.15
C ARG A 337 -2.66 -7.81 7.14
N THR A 338 -2.23 -6.67 7.67
CA THR A 338 -1.30 -6.58 8.79
C THR A 338 -2.03 -5.99 9.99
N PHE A 339 -1.86 -6.62 11.16
CA PHE A 339 -2.18 -6.05 12.47
C PHE A 339 -1.10 -6.49 13.45
N SER A 340 -0.46 -5.53 14.11
CA SER A 340 0.60 -5.85 15.09
C SER A 340 0.10 -6.75 16.20
N CYS A 341 0.87 -7.79 16.48
CA CYS A 341 0.64 -8.70 17.61
C CYS A 341 0.96 -8.05 18.97
N LEU A 342 1.61 -6.88 18.97
CA LEU A 342 1.95 -6.14 20.19
C LEU A 342 0.77 -5.35 20.74
N TYR A 343 -0.26 -5.07 19.94
CA TYR A 343 -1.42 -4.33 20.41
C TYR A 343 -2.44 -5.25 21.09
N ASP A 344 -2.75 -4.98 22.37
CA ASP A 344 -3.57 -5.87 23.21
C ASP A 344 -5.08 -5.75 23.02
N HIS A 345 -5.53 -4.73 22.29
CA HIS A 345 -6.96 -4.40 22.17
C HIS A 345 -7.57 -4.76 20.82
N TYR A 346 -6.99 -5.72 20.09
CA TYR A 346 -7.61 -6.35 18.91
C TYR A 346 -8.27 -7.70 19.24
N LYS A 347 -8.80 -7.86 20.46
CA LYS A 347 -9.24 -9.16 20.99
C LYS A 347 -10.32 -9.83 20.14
N GLU A 348 -11.13 -9.01 19.49
CA GLU A 348 -12.34 -9.37 18.77
C GLU A 348 -12.05 -9.93 17.37
N PHE A 349 -10.92 -9.56 16.76
CA PHE A 349 -10.64 -9.86 15.34
C PHE A 349 -9.20 -10.25 15.01
N ALA A 350 -8.21 -9.80 15.78
CA ALA A 350 -6.80 -10.13 15.62
C ALA A 350 -6.09 -10.23 17.00
N PRO A 351 -6.54 -11.11 17.91
CA PRO A 351 -6.05 -11.16 19.30
C PRO A 351 -4.55 -11.49 19.43
N ARG A 352 -3.94 -12.01 18.36
CA ARG A 352 -2.51 -12.32 18.26
C ARG A 352 -1.84 -11.60 17.09
N GLY A 353 -2.45 -10.52 16.61
CA GLY A 353 -2.10 -9.87 15.36
C GLY A 353 -2.45 -10.72 14.13
N GLU A 354 -2.06 -10.23 12.97
CA GLU A 354 -2.15 -10.92 11.68
C GLU A 354 -1.02 -10.43 10.79
N THR A 355 -0.27 -11.34 10.17
CA THR A 355 0.77 -11.03 9.17
C THR A 355 0.51 -11.75 7.84
N SER A 356 -0.76 -12.01 7.54
CA SER A 356 -1.17 -12.72 6.31
C SER A 356 -0.66 -12.02 5.05
N LEU A 357 -0.58 -10.68 5.07
CA LEU A 357 -0.01 -9.90 3.97
C LEU A 357 1.46 -10.26 3.71
N PHE A 358 2.27 -10.34 4.76
CA PHE A 358 3.69 -10.66 4.66
C PHE A 358 3.90 -12.09 4.14
N GLN A 359 3.13 -13.05 4.65
CA GLN A 359 3.19 -14.43 4.20
C GLN A 359 2.75 -14.60 2.74
N ALA A 360 1.73 -13.85 2.30
CA ALA A 360 1.27 -13.86 0.91
C ALA A 360 2.34 -13.37 -0.06
N HIS A 361 3.07 -12.31 0.28
CA HIS A 361 4.21 -11.83 -0.53
C HIS A 361 5.28 -12.91 -0.68
N ILE A 362 5.69 -13.55 0.43
CA ILE A 362 6.70 -14.63 0.39
C ILE A 362 6.24 -15.78 -0.52
N LYS A 363 4.99 -16.23 -0.35
CA LYS A 363 4.42 -17.33 -1.15
C LYS A 363 4.37 -16.98 -2.63
N ALA A 364 3.88 -15.79 -2.97
CA ALA A 364 3.76 -15.33 -4.34
C ALA A 364 5.13 -15.24 -5.03
N ILE A 365 6.13 -14.64 -4.37
CA ILE A 365 7.50 -14.52 -4.91
C ILE A 365 8.09 -15.90 -5.20
N LYS A 366 7.97 -16.85 -4.26
CA LYS A 366 8.50 -18.22 -4.43
C LYS A 366 7.87 -18.98 -5.60
N ASN A 367 6.66 -18.60 -6.01
CA ASN A 367 5.98 -19.25 -7.14
C ASN A 367 6.40 -18.73 -8.52
N THR A 368 7.12 -17.61 -8.59
CA THR A 368 7.54 -16.96 -9.84
C THR A 368 8.18 -17.91 -10.84
N LYS A 369 7.78 -17.79 -12.12
CA LYS A 369 8.34 -18.53 -13.25
C LYS A 369 9.14 -17.65 -14.22
N ASN A 370 8.78 -16.39 -14.41
CA ASN A 370 9.32 -15.57 -15.51
C ASN A 370 9.81 -14.20 -15.07
N PHE A 371 9.03 -13.43 -14.30
CA PHE A 371 9.44 -12.10 -13.87
C PHE A 371 8.67 -11.58 -12.66
N ILE A 372 9.25 -10.56 -12.03
CA ILE A 372 8.62 -9.78 -10.97
C ILE A 372 8.71 -8.30 -11.35
N TYR A 373 7.59 -7.59 -11.27
CA TYR A 373 7.50 -6.14 -11.36
C TYR A 373 6.98 -5.60 -10.03
N ILE A 374 7.72 -4.66 -9.44
CA ILE A 374 7.39 -4.01 -8.16
C ILE A 374 7.38 -2.50 -8.39
N GLU A 375 6.34 -1.85 -7.88
CA GLU A 375 6.29 -0.41 -7.72
C GLU A 375 5.87 -0.11 -6.29
N ASP A 376 6.80 0.45 -5.53
CA ASP A 376 6.61 0.63 -4.10
C ASP A 376 7.23 1.95 -3.64
N GLN A 377 6.57 2.60 -2.68
CA GLN A 377 7.08 3.80 -2.04
C GLN A 377 8.45 3.58 -1.39
N TYR A 378 8.65 2.38 -0.83
CA TYR A 378 9.90 1.95 -0.20
C TYR A 378 10.37 0.65 -0.85
N PHE A 379 11.68 0.38 -0.84
CA PHE A 379 12.21 -0.95 -1.18
C PHE A 379 13.37 -1.31 -0.26
N VAL A 380 13.10 -1.26 1.04
CA VAL A 380 14.11 -1.41 2.09
C VAL A 380 14.17 -2.85 2.63
N LEU A 381 15.24 -3.18 3.36
CA LEU A 381 15.55 -4.54 3.75
C LEU A 381 14.42 -5.22 4.55
N VAL A 382 13.82 -6.23 3.92
CA VAL A 382 12.99 -7.25 4.59
C VAL A 382 13.64 -8.61 4.28
N PRO A 383 14.44 -9.16 5.20
CA PRO A 383 15.27 -10.34 4.96
C PRO A 383 14.54 -11.53 4.31
N GLU A 384 13.33 -11.86 4.76
CA GLU A 384 12.57 -13.01 4.25
C GLU A 384 12.04 -12.77 2.83
N LEU A 385 11.75 -11.50 2.47
CA LEU A 385 11.41 -11.16 1.09
C LEU A 385 12.66 -11.14 0.19
N LEU A 386 13.79 -10.66 0.71
CA LEU A 386 15.08 -10.74 0.01
C LEU A 386 15.45 -12.20 -0.28
N ASP A 387 15.34 -13.09 0.72
CA ASP A 387 15.60 -14.52 0.57
C ASP A 387 14.69 -15.15 -0.48
N ALA A 388 13.39 -14.82 -0.46
CA ALA A 388 12.43 -15.29 -1.47
C ALA A 388 12.80 -14.80 -2.89
N ILE A 389 13.19 -13.54 -3.04
CA ILE A 389 13.66 -12.99 -4.33
C ILE A 389 14.93 -13.73 -4.78
N MET A 390 15.92 -13.86 -3.90
CA MET A 390 17.20 -14.49 -4.22
C MET A 390 17.04 -15.96 -4.66
N GLU A 391 16.04 -16.68 -4.13
CA GLU A 391 15.71 -18.05 -4.52
C GLU A 391 15.25 -18.15 -5.99
N VAL A 392 14.56 -17.13 -6.50
CA VAL A 392 13.97 -17.12 -7.85
C VAL A 392 14.82 -16.38 -8.88
N MET A 393 15.60 -15.37 -8.48
CA MET A 393 16.40 -14.51 -9.39
C MET A 393 17.22 -15.26 -10.46
N PRO A 394 17.92 -16.38 -10.15
CA PRO A 394 18.67 -17.11 -11.17
C PRO A 394 17.79 -17.70 -12.29
N LYS A 395 16.50 -17.96 -12.01
CA LYS A 395 15.57 -18.71 -12.87
C LYS A 395 14.63 -17.82 -13.69
N ILE A 396 14.59 -16.53 -13.41
CA ILE A 396 13.64 -15.58 -14.00
C ILE A 396 14.36 -14.64 -14.96
N GLN A 397 13.61 -14.03 -15.88
CA GLN A 397 14.12 -13.13 -16.90
C GLN A 397 14.47 -11.76 -16.29
N ARG A 398 13.62 -11.20 -15.41
CA ARG A 398 13.83 -9.86 -14.85
C ARG A 398 13.18 -9.67 -13.48
N LEU A 399 13.82 -8.83 -12.67
CA LEU A 399 13.20 -8.12 -11.56
C LEU A 399 13.25 -6.62 -11.86
N ILE A 400 12.09 -5.99 -11.98
CA ILE A 400 11.95 -4.54 -12.19
C ILE A 400 11.40 -3.94 -10.91
N VAL A 401 12.08 -2.94 -10.36
CA VAL A 401 11.66 -2.21 -9.17
C VAL A 401 11.62 -0.72 -9.49
N ILE A 402 10.49 -0.10 -9.17
CA ILE A 402 10.26 1.34 -9.30
C ILE A 402 10.03 1.86 -7.87
N ALA A 403 10.96 2.66 -7.36
CA ALA A 403 10.93 3.12 -5.96
C ALA A 403 11.59 4.49 -5.80
N ASN A 404 11.37 5.13 -4.66
CA ASN A 404 12.03 6.40 -4.34
C ASN A 404 13.51 6.18 -3.94
N GLU A 405 14.34 7.21 -4.10
CA GLU A 405 15.77 7.21 -3.75
C GLU A 405 16.05 7.21 -2.23
N GLU A 406 15.02 7.30 -1.39
CA GLU A 406 15.14 7.44 0.07
C GLU A 406 16.05 8.60 0.48
N THR A 407 15.74 9.82 0.01
CA THR A 407 16.49 11.08 0.24
C THR A 407 15.81 12.07 1.22
N GLY A 408 14.74 11.63 1.90
CA GLY A 408 13.97 12.43 2.87
C GLY A 408 14.45 12.37 4.33
N PRO A 409 13.63 12.83 5.31
CA PRO A 409 13.98 12.77 6.73
C PRO A 409 14.26 11.34 7.24
N PHE A 410 13.71 10.33 6.57
CA PHE A 410 13.93 8.91 6.84
C PHE A 410 15.29 8.39 6.34
N THR A 411 15.99 9.11 5.45
CA THR A 411 17.38 8.84 5.05
C THR A 411 18.29 8.83 6.29
N ASN A 412 18.14 9.84 7.16
CA ASN A 412 18.88 9.92 8.41
C ASN A 412 18.43 8.87 9.44
N ALA A 413 17.30 8.22 9.21
CA ALA A 413 16.73 7.17 10.05
C ALA A 413 17.01 5.75 9.52
N GLY A 414 17.95 5.59 8.59
CA GLY A 414 18.50 4.30 8.17
C GLY A 414 17.97 3.74 6.86
N TYR A 415 16.91 4.31 6.28
CA TYR A 415 16.26 3.72 5.09
C TYR A 415 17.19 3.65 3.86
N ILE A 416 18.11 4.59 3.70
CA ILE A 416 19.10 4.54 2.63
C ILE A 416 20.09 3.37 2.79
N GLU A 417 20.45 3.02 4.03
CA GLU A 417 21.26 1.82 4.30
C GLU A 417 20.44 0.56 4.04
N TYR A 418 19.19 0.51 4.49
CA TYR A 418 18.34 -0.66 4.30
C TYR A 418 17.96 -0.89 2.84
N LEU A 419 17.80 0.17 2.05
CA LEU A 419 17.66 0.09 0.59
C LEU A 419 18.93 -0.52 -0.03
N TYR A 420 20.12 -0.05 0.36
CA TYR A 420 21.38 -0.63 -0.08
C TYR A 420 21.49 -2.12 0.31
N GLN A 421 21.14 -2.49 1.54
CA GLN A 421 21.20 -3.88 2.02
C GLN A 421 20.17 -4.78 1.31
N MET A 422 19.01 -4.24 0.91
CA MET A 422 18.02 -4.97 0.11
C MET A 422 18.54 -5.23 -1.31
N VAL A 423 19.17 -4.23 -1.93
CA VAL A 423 19.52 -4.27 -3.36
C VAL A 423 20.88 -4.92 -3.62
N GLN A 424 21.88 -4.67 -2.78
CA GLN A 424 23.26 -5.09 -3.04
C GLN A 424 23.36 -6.60 -3.30
N PRO A 425 22.74 -7.50 -2.51
CA PRO A 425 22.93 -8.93 -2.71
C PRO A 425 22.37 -9.40 -4.06
N ILE A 426 21.24 -8.81 -4.47
CA ILE A 426 20.61 -9.07 -5.77
C ILE A 426 21.51 -8.55 -6.89
N ARG A 427 21.98 -7.29 -6.79
CA ARG A 427 22.85 -6.66 -7.77
C ARG A 427 24.17 -7.40 -7.94
N ALA A 428 24.78 -7.85 -6.85
CA ALA A 428 26.03 -8.62 -6.90
C ALA A 428 25.84 -9.98 -7.58
N LYS A 429 24.67 -10.60 -7.42
CA LYS A 429 24.41 -11.94 -7.96
C LYS A 429 23.90 -11.92 -9.40
N CYS A 430 22.99 -11.00 -9.74
CA CYS A 430 22.29 -10.95 -11.02
C CYS A 430 22.19 -9.50 -11.56
N PRO A 431 23.33 -8.81 -11.80
CA PRO A 431 23.36 -7.38 -12.09
C PRO A 431 22.54 -6.97 -13.32
N ASN A 432 22.50 -7.82 -14.36
CA ASN A 432 21.84 -7.47 -15.62
C ASN A 432 20.33 -7.76 -15.62
N LYS A 433 19.84 -8.60 -14.69
CA LYS A 433 18.41 -8.93 -14.52
C LYS A 433 17.68 -7.99 -13.58
N LEU A 434 18.41 -7.33 -12.66
CA LEU A 434 17.85 -6.32 -11.77
C LEU A 434 17.78 -4.98 -12.51
N LYS A 435 16.58 -4.40 -12.58
CA LYS A 435 16.35 -3.05 -13.12
C LYS A 435 15.69 -2.19 -12.06
N LEU A 436 16.27 -1.04 -11.79
CA LEU A 436 15.86 -0.12 -10.72
C LEU A 436 15.63 1.26 -11.33
N TYR A 437 14.44 1.80 -11.16
CA TYR A 437 14.09 3.12 -11.66
C TYR A 437 13.42 3.96 -10.58
N THR A 438 13.48 5.28 -10.76
CA THR A 438 12.82 6.30 -9.94
C THR A 438 12.27 7.38 -10.88
N THR A 439 11.83 8.49 -10.30
CA THR A 439 11.46 9.70 -11.05
C THR A 439 12.51 10.79 -10.85
N ARG A 440 12.69 11.64 -11.85
CA ARG A 440 13.66 12.73 -11.77
C ARG A 440 13.32 13.73 -10.66
N PRO A 441 14.29 14.12 -9.81
CA PRO A 441 14.03 15.01 -8.68
C PRO A 441 13.44 16.38 -9.05
N ASP A 442 13.77 16.93 -10.22
CA ASP A 442 13.27 18.23 -10.67
C ASP A 442 11.77 18.20 -11.03
N ARG A 443 11.23 17.02 -11.37
CA ARG A 443 9.81 16.81 -11.65
C ARG A 443 8.95 16.80 -10.40
N LYS A 444 9.51 16.44 -9.23
CA LYS A 444 8.79 16.29 -7.95
C LYS A 444 7.56 15.40 -8.08
N ILE A 445 7.75 14.25 -8.71
CA ILE A 445 6.75 13.19 -8.79
C ILE A 445 7.08 12.20 -7.69
N TYR A 446 6.07 11.76 -6.94
CA TYR A 446 6.29 10.84 -5.84
C TYR A 446 5.73 9.46 -6.17
N ILE A 447 6.57 8.44 -6.01
CA ILE A 447 6.13 7.05 -6.14
C ILE A 447 5.49 6.64 -4.82
N HIS A 448 4.17 6.47 -4.81
CA HIS A 448 3.40 6.09 -3.63
C HIS A 448 2.71 4.73 -3.76
N SER A 449 2.81 4.08 -4.92
CA SER A 449 2.30 2.74 -5.13
C SER A 449 2.75 1.73 -4.07
N LYS A 450 2.00 0.64 -3.96
CA LYS A 450 2.34 -0.61 -3.27
C LYS A 450 1.81 -1.77 -4.09
N ILE A 451 2.49 -2.04 -5.20
CA ILE A 451 2.02 -2.91 -6.27
C ILE A 451 3.11 -3.93 -6.57
N MET A 452 2.72 -5.21 -6.64
CA MET A 452 3.58 -6.26 -7.18
C MET A 452 2.80 -7.11 -8.17
N ILE A 453 3.40 -7.33 -9.34
CA ILE A 453 2.89 -8.17 -10.42
C ILE A 453 3.89 -9.29 -10.68
N ILE A 454 3.41 -10.53 -10.73
CA ILE A 454 4.22 -11.71 -11.00
C ILE A 454 3.63 -12.45 -12.20
N ASP A 455 4.47 -12.65 -13.22
CA ASP A 455 4.19 -13.44 -14.43
C ASP A 455 2.91 -13.06 -15.21
N ASP A 456 2.41 -11.82 -15.07
CA ASP A 456 1.09 -11.39 -15.57
C ASP A 456 -0.07 -12.29 -15.05
N VAL A 457 0.08 -12.98 -13.92
CA VAL A 457 -0.97 -13.84 -13.32
C VAL A 457 -1.39 -13.38 -11.93
N PHE A 458 -0.43 -12.97 -11.11
CA PHE A 458 -0.69 -12.49 -9.77
C PHE A 458 -0.50 -10.99 -9.71
N LEU A 459 -1.48 -10.29 -9.16
CA LEU A 459 -1.43 -8.87 -8.82
C LEU A 459 -1.76 -8.72 -7.34
N THR A 460 -0.87 -8.14 -6.55
CA THR A 460 -1.21 -7.61 -5.21
C THR A 460 -1.16 -6.09 -5.25
N ILE A 461 -2.14 -5.48 -4.60
CA ILE A 461 -2.29 -4.03 -4.53
C ILE A 461 -2.98 -3.65 -3.23
N GLY A 462 -2.50 -2.60 -2.58
CA GLY A 462 -3.08 -2.10 -1.34
C GLY A 462 -2.23 -1.03 -0.70
N SER A 463 -2.10 -1.08 0.63
CA SER A 463 -1.47 -0.04 1.41
C SER A 463 -0.07 -0.38 1.95
N ALA A 464 0.30 -1.66 1.96
CA ALA A 464 1.53 -2.12 2.60
C ALA A 464 2.78 -1.85 1.77
N ASN A 465 3.69 -1.03 2.30
CA ASN A 465 4.98 -0.78 1.68
C ASN A 465 5.93 -1.97 1.82
N TRP A 466 6.98 -1.99 1.02
CA TRP A 466 8.09 -2.93 1.17
C TRP A 466 9.05 -2.50 2.29
N ASN A 467 8.62 -2.69 3.54
CA ASN A 467 9.41 -2.47 4.76
C ASN A 467 8.89 -3.32 5.93
N ARG A 468 9.63 -3.42 7.05
CA ARG A 468 9.17 -4.20 8.23
C ARG A 468 7.91 -3.63 8.86
N ARG A 469 7.78 -2.30 8.83
CA ARG A 469 6.67 -1.56 9.44
C ARG A 469 5.33 -2.00 8.85
N SER A 470 5.18 -2.06 7.52
CA SER A 470 3.96 -2.50 6.85
C SER A 470 3.76 -4.02 6.91
N MET A 471 4.84 -4.80 7.01
CA MET A 471 4.76 -6.26 7.08
C MET A 471 4.36 -6.79 8.47
N THR A 472 4.61 -6.03 9.54
CA THR A 472 4.44 -6.54 10.93
C THR A 472 3.78 -5.57 11.92
N SER A 473 3.83 -4.25 11.70
CA SER A 473 3.44 -3.26 12.71
C SER A 473 2.20 -2.45 12.35
N ASP A 474 2.31 -1.63 11.31
CA ASP A 474 1.23 -0.76 10.86
C ASP A 474 0.05 -1.57 10.38
N SER A 475 -1.16 -1.08 10.62
CA SER A 475 -2.32 -1.77 10.08
C SER A 475 -2.37 -1.53 8.57
N GLU A 476 -2.30 -2.61 7.80
CA GLU A 476 -2.30 -2.57 6.32
C GLU A 476 -3.37 -3.51 5.77
N LEU A 477 -3.70 -3.34 4.48
CA LEU A 477 -4.60 -4.22 3.75
C LEU A 477 -4.26 -4.22 2.26
N ASN A 478 -4.10 -5.41 1.70
CA ASN A 478 -3.96 -5.63 0.26
C ASN A 478 -5.07 -6.57 -0.26
N ALA A 479 -5.35 -6.43 -1.54
CA ALA A 479 -6.15 -7.36 -2.32
C ALA A 479 -5.23 -8.09 -3.31
N ASP A 480 -5.11 -9.39 -3.11
CA ASP A 480 -4.40 -10.28 -4.03
C ASP A 480 -5.39 -10.79 -5.07
N VAL A 481 -5.01 -10.72 -6.35
CA VAL A 481 -5.90 -10.97 -7.49
C VAL A 481 -5.25 -11.99 -8.43
N VAL A 482 -6.01 -13.03 -8.75
CA VAL A 482 -5.70 -13.98 -9.83
C VAL A 482 -6.90 -14.02 -10.79
N ASP A 483 -6.64 -13.81 -12.07
CA ASP A 483 -7.68 -13.72 -13.09
C ASP A 483 -7.90 -15.06 -13.80
N THR A 484 -9.13 -15.58 -13.75
CA THR A 484 -9.50 -16.79 -14.51
C THR A 484 -9.85 -16.51 -15.96
N GLU A 485 -10.02 -15.23 -16.35
CA GLU A 485 -10.04 -14.83 -17.75
C GLU A 485 -8.60 -14.66 -18.24
N THR A 486 -8.19 -15.54 -19.15
CA THR A 486 -6.79 -15.60 -19.61
C THR A 486 -6.61 -15.18 -21.05
N VAL A 487 -5.42 -14.69 -21.38
CA VAL A 487 -4.98 -14.37 -22.74
C VAL A 487 -3.66 -15.05 -23.06
N LYS A 488 -3.35 -15.22 -24.35
CA LYS A 488 -2.03 -15.68 -24.80
C LYS A 488 -1.11 -14.48 -24.96
N SER A 489 -0.01 -14.42 -24.22
CA SER A 489 0.97 -13.34 -24.37
C SER A 489 1.86 -13.56 -25.61
N PRO A 490 2.53 -12.50 -26.10
CA PRO A 490 3.56 -12.62 -27.14
C PRO A 490 4.73 -13.54 -26.75
N ASP A 491 4.99 -13.72 -25.45
CA ASP A 491 5.95 -14.69 -24.93
C ASP A 491 5.55 -16.16 -25.18
N GLY A 492 4.35 -16.41 -25.72
CA GLY A 492 3.88 -17.76 -26.01
C GLY A 492 3.39 -18.52 -24.79
N VAL A 493 3.13 -17.84 -23.66
CA VAL A 493 2.50 -18.40 -22.45
C VAL A 493 1.08 -17.86 -22.27
N THR A 494 0.25 -18.56 -21.51
CA THR A 494 -1.08 -18.10 -21.12
C THR A 494 -0.99 -17.38 -19.78
N VAL A 495 -1.60 -16.21 -19.66
CA VAL A 495 -1.54 -15.33 -18.48
C VAL A 495 -2.91 -14.73 -18.16
N GLY A 496 -3.05 -14.09 -17.00
CA GLY A 496 -4.29 -13.42 -16.58
C GLY A 496 -4.49 -12.10 -17.33
N LYS A 497 -5.74 -11.78 -17.69
CA LYS A 497 -6.04 -10.56 -18.44
C LYS A 497 -5.85 -9.30 -17.59
N ILE A 498 -6.38 -9.26 -16.37
CA ILE A 498 -6.27 -8.09 -15.49
C ILE A 498 -4.82 -7.77 -15.08
N PRO A 499 -3.99 -8.71 -14.58
CA PRO A 499 -2.61 -8.39 -14.22
C PRO A 499 -1.76 -7.97 -15.43
N ARG A 500 -1.96 -8.61 -16.60
CA ARG A 500 -1.32 -8.19 -17.86
C ARG A 500 -1.69 -6.77 -18.25
N ASP A 501 -2.99 -6.46 -18.28
CA ASP A 501 -3.49 -5.12 -18.63
C ASP A 501 -2.92 -4.06 -17.69
N PHE A 502 -2.91 -4.34 -16.39
CA PHE A 502 -2.34 -3.46 -15.37
C PHE A 502 -0.86 -3.16 -15.66
N ARG A 503 -0.06 -4.21 -15.89
CA ARG A 503 1.37 -4.07 -16.18
C ARG A 503 1.62 -3.29 -17.48
N ILE A 504 0.86 -3.55 -18.54
CA ILE A 504 0.98 -2.80 -19.80
C ILE A 504 0.69 -1.32 -19.56
N ARG A 505 -0.40 -0.98 -18.85
CA ARG A 505 -0.77 0.42 -18.57
C ARG A 505 0.24 1.14 -17.67
N LYS A 506 0.86 0.44 -16.72
CA LYS A 506 2.02 0.98 -15.98
C LYS A 506 3.23 1.21 -16.88
N PHE A 507 3.47 0.34 -17.85
CA PHE A 507 4.53 0.55 -18.84
C PHE A 507 4.20 1.71 -19.79
N VAL A 508 2.92 1.96 -20.12
CA VAL A 508 2.49 3.16 -20.86
C VAL A 508 2.88 4.42 -20.08
N GLU A 509 2.55 4.47 -18.78
CA GLU A 509 2.94 5.58 -17.88
C GLU A 509 4.45 5.77 -17.81
N MET A 510 5.22 4.69 -17.76
CA MET A 510 6.67 4.78 -17.60
C MET A 510 7.42 5.07 -18.91
N THR A 511 6.88 4.65 -20.05
CA THR A 511 7.60 4.72 -21.34
C THR A 511 7.07 5.77 -22.29
N GLY A 512 5.82 6.23 -22.12
CA GLY A 512 5.12 7.07 -23.08
C GLY A 512 4.72 6.36 -24.38
N LEU A 513 5.01 5.06 -24.52
CA LEU A 513 4.56 4.24 -25.65
C LEU A 513 3.07 3.94 -25.55
N THR A 514 2.45 3.64 -26.69
CA THR A 514 1.02 3.27 -26.71
C THR A 514 0.79 1.87 -26.13
N TYR A 515 -0.43 1.62 -25.68
CA TYR A 515 -0.83 0.31 -25.18
C TYR A 515 -0.63 -0.78 -26.25
N GLU A 516 -1.01 -0.49 -27.49
CA GLU A 516 -0.93 -1.45 -28.61
C GLU A 516 0.52 -1.83 -28.93
N GLU A 517 1.45 -0.87 -28.86
CA GLU A 517 2.87 -1.14 -29.03
C GLU A 517 3.40 -2.08 -27.95
N LEU A 518 3.07 -1.81 -26.68
CA LEU A 518 3.54 -2.60 -25.54
C LEU A 518 2.85 -3.97 -25.44
N ASP A 519 1.57 -4.09 -25.81
CA ASP A 519 0.86 -5.37 -25.80
C ASP A 519 1.35 -6.32 -26.89
N ALA A 520 1.87 -5.79 -28.01
CA ALA A 520 2.44 -6.57 -29.09
C ALA A 520 3.84 -7.14 -28.76
N MET A 521 4.51 -6.63 -27.73
CA MET A 521 5.85 -7.02 -27.32
C MET A 521 5.86 -8.21 -26.35
N THR A 522 6.90 -9.04 -26.44
CA THR A 522 7.29 -9.94 -25.34
C THR A 522 7.59 -9.12 -24.08
N PHE A 523 7.57 -9.76 -22.91
CA PHE A 523 7.86 -9.06 -21.66
C PHE A 523 9.25 -8.40 -21.69
N ILE A 524 10.28 -9.09 -22.20
CA ILE A 524 11.64 -8.54 -22.25
C ILE A 524 11.75 -7.38 -23.23
N GLU A 525 11.15 -7.47 -24.42
CA GLU A 525 11.13 -6.35 -25.37
C GLU A 525 10.47 -5.10 -24.78
N ALA A 526 9.37 -5.27 -24.03
CA ALA A 526 8.69 -4.18 -23.34
C ALA A 526 9.52 -3.62 -22.17
N ALA A 527 10.14 -4.49 -21.36
CA ALA A 527 11.02 -4.09 -20.26
C ALA A 527 12.26 -3.34 -20.75
N ASP A 528 12.79 -3.72 -21.92
CA ASP A 528 13.90 -3.04 -22.57
C ASP A 528 13.53 -1.65 -23.12
N LYS A 529 12.25 -1.23 -23.05
CA LYS A 529 11.84 0.15 -23.35
C LYS A 529 12.06 1.12 -22.20
N LEU A 530 12.13 0.63 -20.95
CA LEU A 530 12.31 1.48 -19.77
C LEU A 530 13.62 2.32 -19.81
N PRO A 531 14.79 1.77 -20.17
CA PRO A 531 16.01 2.58 -20.30
C PRO A 531 15.89 3.73 -21.30
N TYR A 532 15.19 3.55 -22.42
CA TYR A 532 15.00 4.62 -23.41
C TYR A 532 14.16 5.78 -22.86
N ALA A 533 13.22 5.49 -21.96
CA ALA A 533 12.42 6.52 -21.30
C ALA A 533 13.21 7.29 -20.22
N VAL A 534 14.26 6.69 -19.65
CA VAL A 534 15.22 7.40 -18.79
C VAL A 534 16.04 8.40 -19.60
N ASP A 535 16.51 7.99 -20.78
CA ASP A 535 17.31 8.83 -21.67
C ASP A 535 16.51 9.98 -22.34
N GLU A 536 15.18 9.90 -22.35
CA GLU A 536 14.30 10.91 -22.95
C GLU A 536 14.15 12.13 -22.01
N GLU A 537 14.84 13.24 -22.32
CA GLU A 537 14.84 14.44 -21.47
C GLU A 537 13.43 15.00 -21.18
N SER A 538 12.48 14.82 -22.10
CA SER A 538 11.11 15.30 -21.92
C SER A 538 10.27 14.44 -20.95
N TRP A 539 10.71 13.22 -20.64
CA TRP A 539 10.02 12.30 -19.75
C TRP A 539 10.49 12.42 -18.29
N PHE A 540 9.80 11.72 -17.39
CA PHE A 540 10.02 11.87 -15.95
C PHE A 540 10.81 10.74 -15.29
N MET A 541 11.05 9.63 -15.99
CA MET A 541 11.79 8.49 -15.44
C MET A 541 13.28 8.80 -15.27
N ASP A 542 13.88 8.14 -14.28
CA ASP A 542 15.32 8.14 -14.02
C ASP A 542 15.80 6.77 -13.52
N ASN A 543 17.11 6.52 -13.55
CA ASN A 543 17.68 5.34 -12.91
C ASN A 543 17.72 5.54 -11.38
N LEU A 544 17.36 4.50 -10.62
CA LEU A 544 17.55 4.50 -9.19
C LEU A 544 18.96 4.01 -8.86
N GLU A 545 19.89 4.96 -8.76
CA GLU A 545 21.27 4.70 -8.35
C GLU A 545 21.33 4.54 -6.83
N ILE A 546 21.97 3.46 -6.37
CA ILE A 546 22.10 3.16 -4.93
C ILE A 546 23.54 2.86 -4.64
N GLU A 547 24.17 3.72 -3.84
CA GLU A 547 25.59 3.65 -3.53
C GLU A 547 25.83 3.24 -2.08
N PHE A 548 26.99 2.64 -1.84
CA PHE A 548 27.48 2.48 -0.49
C PHE A 548 27.94 3.84 0.05
N HIS A 549 27.47 4.22 1.23
CA HIS A 549 28.02 5.36 1.94
C HIS A 549 28.83 4.93 3.15
N SER A 550 30.02 5.52 3.31
CA SER A 550 30.91 5.20 4.42
C SER A 550 30.26 5.42 5.79
N TYR A 551 29.34 6.37 5.93
CA TYR A 551 28.66 6.64 7.21
C TYR A 551 27.63 5.58 7.62
N PHE A 552 27.35 4.56 6.80
CA PHE A 552 26.40 3.49 7.17
C PHE A 552 26.77 2.79 8.48
N PHE A 553 28.06 2.71 8.85
CA PHE A 553 28.46 2.17 10.16
C PHE A 553 27.86 2.91 11.37
N ALA A 554 27.40 4.15 11.19
CA ALA A 554 26.81 4.98 12.24
C ALA A 554 25.30 4.77 12.37
N ILE A 555 24.66 4.14 11.39
CA ILE A 555 23.25 3.74 11.47
C ILE A 555 23.20 2.47 12.31
N THR A 556 22.53 2.55 13.46
CA THR A 556 22.48 1.45 14.43
C THR A 556 21.12 0.77 14.40
N ASP A 557 21.06 -0.48 14.86
CA ASP A 557 19.80 -1.21 15.02
C ASP A 557 18.78 -0.47 15.92
N ALA A 558 19.24 0.37 16.86
CA ALA A 558 18.36 1.22 17.65
C ALA A 558 17.59 2.25 16.80
N ILE A 559 18.20 2.75 15.72
CA ILE A 559 17.55 3.66 14.77
C ILE A 559 16.52 2.87 13.94
N ARG A 560 16.86 1.67 13.47
CA ARG A 560 15.92 0.77 12.76
C ARG A 560 14.66 0.50 13.58
N LYS A 561 14.80 0.11 14.85
CA LYS A 561 13.68 -0.22 15.75
C LYS A 561 12.66 0.91 15.88
N VAL A 562 13.07 2.15 15.63
CA VAL A 562 12.20 3.34 15.69
C VAL A 562 11.56 3.63 14.34
N SER A 563 12.32 3.54 13.23
CA SER A 563 11.88 3.93 11.89
C SER A 563 11.23 2.81 11.08
N ASP A 564 11.68 1.57 11.26
CA ASP A 564 11.18 0.35 10.61
C ASP A 564 11.14 -0.82 11.62
N PRO A 565 10.29 -0.74 12.64
CA PRO A 565 10.19 -1.78 13.67
C PRO A 565 9.77 -3.12 13.08
N GLN A 566 10.29 -4.20 13.65
CA GLN A 566 9.77 -5.54 13.44
C GLN A 566 9.02 -5.99 14.70
N ASP A 567 7.72 -6.20 14.58
CA ASP A 567 6.90 -6.72 15.66
C ASP A 567 6.82 -8.25 15.57
N THR A 568 7.32 -8.94 16.59
CA THR A 568 7.31 -10.39 16.66
C THR A 568 6.65 -10.86 17.96
N CYS A 569 5.85 -11.93 17.84
CA CYS A 569 5.25 -12.57 19.00
C CYS A 569 5.38 -14.09 18.85
N THR A 570 5.82 -14.75 19.92
CA THR A 570 5.86 -16.21 20.00
C THR A 570 4.81 -16.68 21.01
N TYR A 571 4.10 -17.75 20.64
CA TYR A 571 3.01 -18.30 21.43
C TYR A 571 3.32 -19.75 21.82
N SER A 572 3.29 -20.05 23.11
CA SER A 572 3.44 -21.41 23.67
C SER A 572 2.25 -21.71 24.58
N GLY A 573 1.27 -22.48 24.08
CA GLY A 573 0.02 -22.73 24.81
C GLY A 573 -0.76 -21.44 25.09
N SER A 574 -1.03 -21.14 26.36
CA SER A 574 -1.68 -19.89 26.80
C SER A 574 -0.71 -18.75 27.12
N SER A 575 0.60 -18.98 27.12
CA SER A 575 1.62 -17.95 27.32
C SER A 575 2.11 -17.35 26.00
N SER A 576 2.45 -16.07 26.02
CA SER A 576 3.03 -15.36 24.87
C SER A 576 4.27 -14.57 25.29
N THR A 577 5.33 -14.62 24.49
CA THR A 577 6.45 -13.67 24.56
C THR A 577 6.28 -12.68 23.42
N LYS A 578 6.29 -11.38 23.76
CA LYS A 578 6.11 -10.27 22.83
C LYS A 578 7.42 -9.49 22.76
N GLU A 579 7.99 -9.37 21.57
CA GLU A 579 9.28 -8.72 21.36
C GLU A 579 9.17 -7.69 20.22
N THR A 580 9.98 -6.63 20.32
CA THR A 580 10.24 -5.73 19.21
C THR A 580 11.69 -5.89 18.86
N GLU A 581 11.95 -6.38 17.65
CA GLU A 581 13.30 -6.56 17.14
C GLU A 581 13.74 -5.42 16.26
#